data_AF-A0A957C1U3-F1
#
_entry.id   AF-A0A957C1U3-F1
#
_cell.length_a   1.000
_cell.length_b   1.000
_cell.length_c   1.000
_cell.angle_alpha   90.00
_cell.angle_beta   90.00
_cell.angle_gamma   90.00
#
_symmetry.space_group_name_H-M   'P 1'
#
loop_
_entity.id
_entity.type
_entity.pdbx_description
1 polymer ?
#
loop_
_entity_poly.entity_id
_entity_poly.type
_entity_poly.pdbx_seq_one_letter_code
_entity_poly.pdbx_strand_id
1 'polypeptide(L)'
;MKRIFLLPMIAVLIAACQPAAQSAPTAVISEPTTVQQATTQPSPVITQRPTNAVPPTSAPPPTAIPLGNNGGNSSSGSADSTSASVGLLNNGRGLTTGSTMNNGEFEVEGYCRLINQTFGVDYDRDNWYCTLNGQRIMTLSEREFSDICRRTYSDISAFALQNGDSDQPAFRWRCYGNR
;
A
#
# COMPACT_ATOMS: atom_id res chain seq x y z
N MET A 1 23.67 -6.94 64.28
CA MET A 1 22.43 -7.71 64.55
C MET A 1 21.94 -8.29 63.24
N LYS A 2 21.75 -9.61 63.20
CA LYS A 2 21.58 -10.47 62.03
C LYS A 2 20.19 -11.08 62.12
N ARG A 3 19.33 -10.90 61.09
CA ARG A 3 18.20 -11.80 60.80
C ARG A 3 17.97 -11.88 59.29
N ILE A 4 18.50 -12.98 58.75
CA ILE A 4 18.21 -13.58 57.46
C ILE A 4 16.83 -14.24 57.59
N PHE A 5 15.90 -13.98 56.67
CA PHE A 5 14.69 -14.80 56.50
C PHE A 5 14.77 -15.52 55.15
N LEU A 6 15.10 -16.79 55.26
CA LEU A 6 14.97 -17.87 54.27
C LEU A 6 13.62 -18.55 54.54
N LEU A 7 12.81 -18.83 53.50
CA LEU A 7 11.79 -19.92 53.40
C LEU A 7 10.93 -19.75 52.11
N PRO A 8 10.27 -20.81 51.56
CA PRO A 8 10.86 -21.72 50.58
C PRO A 8 10.00 -21.95 49.31
N MET A 9 10.59 -22.74 48.40
CA MET A 9 9.99 -23.55 47.32
C MET A 9 8.48 -23.81 47.40
N ILE A 10 7.79 -23.55 46.27
CA ILE A 10 6.73 -24.43 45.78
C ILE A 10 7.10 -24.84 44.35
N ALA A 11 7.59 -26.07 44.22
CA ALA A 11 7.71 -26.78 42.97
C ALA A 11 6.31 -27.32 42.59
N VAL A 12 5.76 -26.87 41.47
CA VAL A 12 4.61 -27.52 40.83
C VAL A 12 5.15 -28.39 39.71
N LEU A 13 4.91 -29.68 39.89
CA LEU A 13 5.34 -30.80 39.08
C LEU A 13 4.12 -31.31 38.30
N ILE A 14 4.38 -31.78 37.07
CA ILE A 14 3.60 -32.77 36.27
C ILE A 14 2.56 -32.20 35.29
N ALA A 15 2.91 -32.26 34.00
CA ALA A 15 2.14 -33.01 32.99
C ALA A 15 3.01 -33.19 31.73
N ALA A 16 3.77 -34.28 31.69
CA ALA A 16 4.36 -34.79 30.46
C ALA A 16 3.28 -35.56 29.68
N CYS A 17 3.02 -35.16 28.43
CA CYS A 17 2.35 -36.02 27.45
C CYS A 17 3.29 -36.13 26.24
N GLN A 18 3.76 -37.34 26.00
CA GLN A 18 4.85 -37.69 25.10
C GLN A 18 4.49 -37.52 23.61
N PRO A 19 5.50 -37.35 22.72
CA PRO A 19 5.34 -37.53 21.29
C PRO A 19 5.24 -39.02 20.94
N ALA A 20 4.21 -39.39 20.17
CA ALA A 20 4.12 -40.72 19.59
C ALA A 20 5.20 -40.88 18.50
N ALA A 21 6.24 -41.66 18.80
CA ALA A 21 7.09 -42.27 17.80
C ALA A 21 6.33 -43.45 17.17
N GLN A 22 6.10 -43.40 15.86
CA GLN A 22 5.68 -44.55 15.06
C GLN A 22 6.84 -44.97 14.19
N SER A 23 7.45 -46.10 14.55
CA SER A 23 8.46 -46.81 13.78
C SER A 23 7.78 -47.64 12.68
N ALA A 24 8.25 -47.55 11.44
CA ALA A 24 7.96 -48.52 10.39
C ALA A 24 9.22 -48.74 9.51
N PRO A 25 9.36 -49.91 8.88
CA PRO A 25 10.64 -50.58 8.70
C PRO A 25 11.41 -50.21 7.43
N THR A 26 12.71 -50.49 7.54
CA THR A 26 13.77 -50.49 6.53
C THR A 26 13.35 -51.08 5.18
N ALA A 27 13.52 -50.30 4.11
CA ALA A 27 13.76 -50.82 2.77
C ALA A 27 15.09 -50.25 2.27
N VAL A 28 16.07 -51.14 2.13
CA VAL A 28 17.38 -50.87 1.52
C VAL A 28 17.17 -50.88 0.01
N ILE A 29 17.42 -49.75 -0.65
CA ILE A 29 17.69 -49.70 -2.09
C ILE A 29 18.96 -48.87 -2.28
N SER A 30 19.96 -49.54 -2.81
CA SER A 30 21.27 -49.02 -3.19
C SER A 30 21.20 -48.28 -4.53
N GLU A 31 22.22 -47.43 -4.77
CA GLU A 31 22.65 -46.78 -6.03
C GLU A 31 22.18 -45.33 -6.29
N PRO A 32 22.93 -44.56 -7.12
CA PRO A 32 24.35 -44.24 -6.97
C PRO A 32 24.58 -42.71 -6.93
N THR A 33 25.79 -42.34 -6.54
CA THR A 33 26.35 -40.98 -6.50
C THR A 33 26.01 -40.12 -7.72
N THR A 34 25.46 -38.92 -7.51
CA THR A 34 25.73 -37.77 -8.36
C THR A 34 25.90 -36.53 -7.50
N VAL A 35 27.15 -36.13 -7.30
CA VAL A 35 27.53 -34.82 -6.77
C VAL A 35 27.15 -33.80 -7.83
N GLN A 36 26.02 -33.11 -7.68
CA GLN A 36 25.80 -31.85 -8.40
C GLN A 36 26.51 -30.74 -7.65
N GLN A 37 27.74 -30.50 -8.10
CA GLN A 37 28.56 -29.34 -7.80
C GLN A 37 27.80 -28.09 -8.29
N ALA A 38 27.28 -27.29 -7.36
CA ALA A 38 26.75 -25.98 -7.69
C ALA A 38 27.92 -25.09 -8.15
N THR A 39 28.05 -24.92 -9.45
CA THR A 39 28.92 -23.91 -10.06
C THR A 39 28.42 -22.54 -9.65
N THR A 40 29.26 -21.82 -8.89
CA THR A 40 29.18 -20.36 -8.79
C THR A 40 29.40 -19.78 -10.17
N GLN A 41 28.31 -19.53 -10.90
CA GLN A 41 28.33 -18.78 -12.15
C GLN A 41 28.22 -17.29 -11.82
N PRO A 42 29.26 -16.46 -12.05
CA PRO A 42 29.09 -15.03 -12.02
C PRO A 42 28.17 -14.63 -13.18
N SER A 43 26.98 -14.11 -12.87
CA SER A 43 26.15 -13.43 -13.86
C SER A 43 26.93 -12.24 -14.44
N PRO A 44 26.83 -11.95 -15.74
CA PRO A 44 27.46 -10.78 -16.32
C PRO A 44 26.87 -9.52 -15.69
N VAL A 45 27.75 -8.65 -15.19
CA VAL A 45 27.43 -7.26 -14.87
C VAL A 45 26.94 -6.60 -16.16
N ILE A 46 25.63 -6.43 -16.29
CA ILE A 46 25.08 -5.54 -17.30
C ILE A 46 25.29 -4.12 -16.78
N THR A 47 26.39 -3.51 -17.21
CA THR A 47 26.58 -2.06 -17.17
C THR A 47 25.50 -1.43 -18.05
N GLN A 48 24.34 -1.14 -17.46
CA GLN A 48 23.35 -0.28 -18.10
C GLN A 48 23.87 1.16 -18.04
N ARG A 49 24.31 1.60 -19.20
CA ARG A 49 24.60 2.98 -19.58
C ARG A 49 23.51 3.92 -19.05
N PRO A 50 23.85 5.04 -18.39
CA PRO A 50 22.88 6.07 -18.08
C PRO A 50 22.44 6.74 -19.38
N THR A 51 21.24 6.43 -19.86
CA THR A 51 20.56 7.25 -20.86
C THR A 51 19.72 8.28 -20.12
N ASN A 52 20.28 9.50 -20.04
CA ASN A 52 19.62 10.79 -19.89
C ASN A 52 18.24 10.76 -19.22
N ALA A 53 18.23 11.03 -17.91
CA ALA A 53 17.06 11.58 -17.25
C ALA A 53 16.63 12.84 -18.01
N VAL A 54 15.48 12.77 -18.68
CA VAL A 54 14.77 13.96 -19.13
C VAL A 54 14.36 14.71 -17.86
N PRO A 55 14.72 15.99 -17.69
CA PRO A 55 14.30 16.75 -16.52
C PRO A 55 12.77 16.78 -16.45
N PRO A 56 12.17 16.71 -15.26
CA PRO A 56 10.73 16.87 -15.13
C PRO A 56 10.37 18.27 -15.63
N THR A 57 9.61 18.32 -16.73
CA THR A 57 8.96 19.55 -17.18
C THR A 57 8.08 20.01 -16.03
N SER A 58 8.49 21.09 -15.37
CA SER A 58 7.73 21.78 -14.33
C SER A 58 6.33 22.07 -14.86
N ALA A 59 5.34 21.34 -14.33
CA ALA A 59 3.94 21.67 -14.55
C ALA A 59 3.70 23.10 -14.01
N PRO A 60 2.88 23.91 -14.69
CA PRO A 60 2.55 25.24 -14.19
C PRO A 60 1.87 25.13 -12.81
N PRO A 61 2.12 26.08 -11.89
CA PRO A 61 1.44 26.09 -10.61
C PRO A 61 -0.08 26.14 -10.82
N PRO A 62 -0.89 25.42 -10.02
CA PRO A 62 -2.33 25.52 -10.12
C PRO A 62 -2.75 26.95 -9.78
N THR A 63 -3.45 27.58 -10.72
CA THR A 63 -4.12 28.86 -10.54
C THR A 63 -5.01 28.76 -9.30
N ALA A 64 -4.74 29.60 -8.30
CA ALA A 64 -5.55 29.70 -7.09
C ALA A 64 -7.02 29.97 -7.48
N ILE A 65 -7.91 29.01 -7.21
CA ILE A 65 -9.35 29.21 -7.32
C ILE A 65 -9.77 30.01 -6.10
N PRO A 66 -10.44 31.17 -6.24
CA PRO A 66 -10.86 31.96 -5.09
C PRO A 66 -11.87 31.20 -4.23
N LEU A 67 -11.57 31.12 -2.94
CA LEU A 67 -12.41 30.55 -1.91
C LEU A 67 -13.65 31.45 -1.71
N GLY A 68 -14.76 31.12 -2.36
CA GLY A 68 -16.04 31.78 -2.17
C GLY A 68 -16.76 31.23 -0.93
N ASN A 69 -16.74 31.98 0.16
CA ASN A 69 -17.50 31.70 1.38
C ASN A 69 -18.99 32.09 1.23
N ASN A 70 -19.85 31.18 1.69
CA ASN A 70 -21.17 31.34 2.32
C ASN A 70 -22.36 32.02 1.59
N GLY A 71 -23.47 31.26 1.56
CA GLY A 71 -24.75 31.77 2.07
C GLY A 71 -25.97 31.68 1.15
N GLY A 72 -26.83 30.68 1.37
CA GLY A 72 -28.28 30.89 1.42
C GLY A 72 -29.13 30.67 0.15
N ASN A 73 -30.14 29.82 0.35
CA ASN A 73 -31.52 29.94 -0.14
C ASN A 73 -31.88 29.45 -1.55
N SER A 74 -32.89 28.58 -1.55
CA SER A 74 -33.56 27.95 -2.70
C SER A 74 -34.26 28.97 -3.60
N SER A 75 -34.23 28.73 -4.93
CA SER A 75 -35.37 28.77 -5.90
C SER A 75 -34.93 29.24 -7.29
N SER A 76 -35.19 28.39 -8.28
CA SER A 76 -35.64 28.72 -9.65
C SER A 76 -34.91 29.83 -10.43
N GLY A 77 -34.14 29.44 -11.43
CA GLY A 77 -33.70 30.39 -12.47
C GLY A 77 -32.70 29.78 -13.43
N SER A 78 -33.13 29.57 -14.66
CA SER A 78 -32.35 29.08 -15.80
C SER A 78 -31.06 29.87 -16.01
N ALA A 79 -29.91 29.17 -16.08
CA ALA A 79 -28.72 29.64 -16.76
C ALA A 79 -27.93 28.44 -17.29
N ASP A 80 -27.94 28.34 -18.60
CA ASP A 80 -27.16 27.45 -19.44
C ASP A 80 -25.66 27.78 -19.29
N SER A 81 -24.95 26.93 -18.55
CA SER A 81 -23.50 26.78 -18.51
C SER A 81 -23.23 25.54 -17.67
N THR A 82 -23.07 24.40 -18.34
CA THR A 82 -22.76 23.10 -17.73
C THR A 82 -21.36 23.10 -17.11
N SER A 83 -21.16 23.91 -16.07
CA SER A 83 -20.00 23.82 -15.20
C SER A 83 -20.20 22.55 -14.39
N ALA A 84 -19.67 21.43 -14.90
CA ALA A 84 -19.58 20.21 -14.12
C ALA A 84 -18.92 20.57 -12.78
N SER A 85 -19.69 20.52 -11.70
CA SER A 85 -19.17 20.88 -10.39
C SER A 85 -18.23 19.78 -9.96
N VAL A 86 -16.93 20.09 -9.87
CA VAL A 86 -15.94 19.17 -9.33
C VAL A 86 -16.24 18.98 -7.85
N GLY A 87 -16.57 17.75 -7.48
CA GLY A 87 -16.96 17.38 -6.13
C GLY A 87 -16.08 16.27 -5.57
N LEU A 88 -16.07 16.16 -4.25
CA LEU A 88 -15.45 15.04 -3.55
C LEU A 88 -16.10 13.73 -4.00
N LEU A 89 -15.38 12.65 -4.31
CA LEU A 89 -16.01 11.39 -4.71
C LEU A 89 -16.31 10.52 -3.47
N ASN A 90 -17.46 9.84 -3.47
CA ASN A 90 -17.94 8.94 -2.40
C ASN A 90 -18.63 7.71 -3.02
N ASN A 91 -18.76 6.63 -2.25
CA ASN A 91 -19.39 5.37 -2.67
C ASN A 91 -18.65 4.63 -3.79
N GLY A 92 -17.31 4.67 -3.78
CA GLY A 92 -16.48 3.92 -4.74
C GLY A 92 -16.48 2.42 -4.46
N ARG A 93 -15.77 1.63 -5.28
CA ARG A 93 -15.53 0.19 -5.09
C ARG A 93 -14.04 -0.06 -4.87
N GLY A 94 -13.71 -0.76 -3.79
CA GLY A 94 -12.34 -1.14 -3.45
C GLY A 94 -11.70 -2.00 -4.53
N LEU A 95 -10.40 -1.82 -4.78
CA LEU A 95 -9.64 -2.51 -5.84
C LEU A 95 -9.45 -4.01 -5.58
N THR A 96 -9.40 -4.38 -4.32
CA THR A 96 -9.06 -5.69 -3.77
C THR A 96 -10.30 -6.35 -3.21
N THR A 97 -11.07 -5.59 -2.42
CA THR A 97 -12.21 -6.15 -1.68
C THR A 97 -13.53 -5.99 -2.43
N GLY A 98 -13.63 -5.08 -3.39
CA GLY A 98 -14.90 -4.68 -4.01
C GLY A 98 -15.86 -3.98 -3.04
N SER A 99 -15.43 -3.70 -1.80
CA SER A 99 -16.25 -3.04 -0.77
C SER A 99 -16.52 -1.60 -1.15
N THR A 100 -17.57 -1.00 -0.57
CA THR A 100 -17.81 0.43 -0.74
C THR A 100 -16.68 1.22 -0.09
N MET A 101 -16.06 2.14 -0.84
CA MET A 101 -14.99 3.02 -0.37
C MET A 101 -15.54 4.43 -0.13
N ASN A 102 -15.20 5.00 1.03
CA ASN A 102 -15.45 6.40 1.33
C ASN A 102 -14.30 7.28 0.86
N ASN A 103 -14.54 8.59 0.83
CA ASN A 103 -13.47 9.52 0.53
C ASN A 103 -12.35 9.46 1.58
N GLY A 104 -11.11 9.43 1.10
CA GLY A 104 -9.94 9.30 1.98
C GLY A 104 -9.55 7.86 2.30
N GLU A 105 -10.37 6.87 1.95
CA GLU A 105 -10.00 5.46 2.00
C GLU A 105 -9.35 5.07 0.66
N PHE A 106 -8.09 4.62 0.73
CA PHE A 106 -7.34 4.17 -0.45
C PHE A 106 -6.89 2.73 -0.23
N GLU A 107 -7.22 1.84 -1.17
CA GLU A 107 -6.65 0.50 -1.21
C GLU A 107 -5.30 0.52 -1.94
N VAL A 108 -4.31 1.15 -1.29
CA VAL A 108 -2.94 1.28 -1.81
C VAL A 108 -2.30 -0.08 -2.07
N GLU A 109 -2.60 -1.06 -1.22
CA GLU A 109 -2.15 -2.45 -1.40
C GLU A 109 -2.70 -3.09 -2.68
N GLY A 110 -3.99 -2.87 -2.96
CA GLY A 110 -4.62 -3.32 -4.20
C GLY A 110 -3.95 -2.72 -5.43
N TYR A 111 -3.62 -1.43 -5.38
CA TYR A 111 -2.94 -0.75 -6.47
C TYR A 111 -1.54 -1.31 -6.75
N CYS A 112 -0.70 -1.48 -5.72
CA CYS A 112 0.64 -2.04 -5.90
C CYS A 112 0.58 -3.47 -6.48
N ARG A 113 -0.38 -4.29 -6.03
CA ARG A 113 -0.59 -5.65 -6.56
C ARG A 113 -1.12 -5.69 -7.99
N LEU A 114 -1.86 -4.67 -8.44
CA LEU A 114 -2.28 -4.52 -9.83
C LEU A 114 -1.09 -4.27 -10.77
N ILE A 115 -0.07 -3.55 -10.31
CA ILE A 115 1.16 -3.31 -11.08
C ILE A 115 1.98 -4.60 -11.14
N ASN A 116 2.18 -5.24 -10.00
CA ASN A 116 2.85 -6.54 -9.91
C ASN A 116 2.35 -7.29 -8.67
N GLN A 117 1.88 -8.52 -8.85
CA GLN A 117 1.28 -9.33 -7.78
C GLN A 117 2.21 -9.57 -6.58
N THR A 118 3.53 -9.43 -6.77
CA THR A 118 4.53 -9.60 -5.71
C THR A 118 4.82 -8.33 -4.91
N PHE A 119 4.27 -7.18 -5.32
CA PHE A 119 4.53 -5.93 -4.63
C PHE A 119 3.74 -5.85 -3.33
N GLY A 120 4.43 -5.40 -2.29
CA GLY A 120 3.84 -4.99 -1.03
C GLY A 120 3.62 -3.47 -0.98
N VAL A 121 3.26 -3.00 0.20
CA VAL A 121 3.14 -1.57 0.52
C VAL A 121 3.96 -1.23 1.74
N ASP A 122 4.44 0.01 1.78
CA ASP A 122 5.03 0.64 2.96
C ASP A 122 4.62 2.12 2.96
N TYR A 123 4.72 2.77 4.11
CA TYR A 123 4.51 4.21 4.22
C TYR A 123 5.45 4.80 5.28
N ASP A 124 5.74 6.08 5.13
CA ASP A 124 6.28 6.88 6.23
C ASP A 124 5.30 8.01 6.56
N ARG A 125 5.78 9.02 7.30
CA ARG A 125 4.96 10.17 7.66
C ARG A 125 4.39 10.87 6.42
N ASP A 126 5.16 10.94 5.35
CA ASP A 126 4.91 11.86 4.24
C ASP A 126 4.30 11.15 3.02
N ASN A 127 4.75 9.92 2.73
CA ASN A 127 4.40 9.24 1.47
C ASN A 127 4.05 7.76 1.65
N TRP A 128 3.37 7.24 0.64
CA TRP A 128 3.18 5.81 0.42
C TRP A 128 4.16 5.27 -0.62
N TYR A 129 4.47 3.99 -0.51
CA TYR A 129 5.42 3.30 -1.38
C TYR A 129 4.89 1.93 -1.78
N CYS A 130 5.13 1.53 -3.03
CA CYS A 130 5.14 0.11 -3.38
C CYS A 130 6.50 -0.48 -3.03
N THR A 131 6.50 -1.72 -2.53
CA THR A 131 7.70 -2.43 -2.11
C THR A 131 7.90 -3.73 -2.86
N LEU A 132 9.15 -4.14 -3.05
CA LEU A 132 9.54 -5.47 -3.53
C LEU A 132 10.56 -6.05 -2.54
N ASN A 133 10.23 -7.18 -1.93
CA ASN A 133 11.06 -7.80 -0.87
C ASN A 133 11.41 -6.82 0.27
N GLY A 134 10.45 -5.96 0.65
CA GLY A 134 10.62 -4.95 1.70
C GLY A 134 11.41 -3.70 1.28
N GLN A 135 11.91 -3.63 0.05
CA GLN A 135 12.58 -2.43 -0.47
C GLN A 135 11.58 -1.52 -1.17
N ARG A 136 11.62 -0.21 -0.87
CA ARG A 136 10.81 0.80 -1.56
C ARG A 136 11.31 0.95 -2.98
N ILE A 137 10.46 0.59 -3.95
CA ILE A 137 10.80 0.62 -5.38
C ILE A 137 10.09 1.74 -6.12
N MET A 138 8.99 2.26 -5.56
CA MET A 138 8.20 3.33 -6.16
C MET A 138 7.50 4.12 -5.07
N THR A 139 7.65 5.45 -5.10
CA THR A 139 6.86 6.36 -4.26
C THR A 139 5.56 6.68 -4.99
N LEU A 140 4.43 6.61 -4.29
CA LEU A 140 3.13 6.95 -4.85
C LEU A 140 2.91 8.46 -4.76
N SER A 141 2.73 9.08 -5.93
CA SER A 141 2.47 10.50 -6.09
C SER A 141 1.03 10.76 -6.51
N GLU A 142 0.70 12.03 -6.75
CA GLU A 142 -0.61 12.45 -7.26
C GLU A 142 -1.06 11.65 -8.49
N ARG A 143 -0.11 11.30 -9.37
CA ARG A 143 -0.40 10.49 -10.56
C ARG A 143 -0.99 9.13 -10.17
N GLU A 144 -0.30 8.39 -9.32
CA GLU A 144 -0.72 7.05 -8.92
C GLU A 144 -2.01 7.11 -8.09
N PHE A 145 -2.15 8.10 -7.21
CA PHE A 145 -3.39 8.30 -6.46
C PHE A 145 -4.58 8.67 -7.36
N SER A 146 -4.35 9.45 -8.42
CA SER A 146 -5.39 9.75 -9.41
C SER A 146 -5.82 8.49 -10.16
N ASP A 147 -4.88 7.61 -10.51
CA ASP A 147 -5.19 6.32 -11.12
C ASP A 147 -5.98 5.40 -10.18
N ILE A 148 -5.69 5.43 -8.88
CA ILE A 148 -6.52 4.75 -7.86
C ILE A 148 -7.94 5.32 -7.88
N CYS A 149 -8.10 6.64 -7.83
CA CYS A 149 -9.42 7.28 -7.86
C CYS A 149 -10.24 6.86 -9.09
N ARG A 150 -9.64 6.88 -10.28
CA ARG A 150 -10.32 6.50 -11.54
C ARG A 150 -10.85 5.08 -11.51
N ARG A 151 -10.07 4.16 -10.95
CA ARG A 151 -10.44 2.75 -10.85
C ARG A 151 -11.50 2.53 -9.76
N THR A 152 -11.30 3.12 -8.59
CA THR A 152 -12.23 2.99 -7.45
C THR A 152 -13.59 3.56 -7.76
N TYR A 153 -13.67 4.70 -8.45
CA TYR A 153 -14.94 5.36 -8.76
C TYR A 153 -15.45 5.07 -10.19
N SER A 154 -14.71 4.29 -10.98
CA SER A 154 -15.03 4.02 -12.39
C SER A 154 -15.26 5.29 -13.22
N ASP A 155 -14.56 6.37 -12.88
CA ASP A 155 -14.65 7.69 -13.51
C ASP A 155 -13.28 8.10 -14.05
N ILE A 156 -13.17 8.23 -15.37
CA ILE A 156 -11.91 8.60 -16.03
C ILE A 156 -11.46 10.03 -15.70
N SER A 157 -12.41 10.90 -15.35
CA SER A 157 -12.16 12.29 -14.96
C SER A 157 -11.75 12.44 -13.50
N ALA A 158 -11.81 11.36 -12.72
CA ALA A 158 -11.40 11.39 -11.32
C ALA A 158 -9.89 11.68 -11.18
N PHE A 159 -9.55 12.44 -10.14
CA PHE A 159 -8.18 12.80 -9.78
C PHE A 159 -8.03 12.90 -8.26
N ALA A 160 -6.80 12.89 -7.79
CA ALA A 160 -6.48 12.94 -6.36
C ALA A 160 -5.83 14.28 -5.97
N LEU A 161 -6.14 14.76 -4.76
CA LEU A 161 -5.44 15.88 -4.13
C LEU A 161 -5.03 15.50 -2.70
N GLN A 162 -3.88 15.97 -2.24
CA GLN A 162 -3.38 15.74 -0.88
C GLN A 162 -3.80 16.88 0.08
N ASN A 163 -5.10 17.06 0.24
CA ASN A 163 -5.69 18.18 1.00
C ASN A 163 -6.60 17.75 2.15
N GLY A 164 -6.57 16.47 2.54
CA GLY A 164 -7.28 15.96 3.71
C GLY A 164 -6.71 16.45 5.04
N ASP A 165 -7.46 16.22 6.10
CA ASP A 165 -7.20 16.76 7.45
C ASP A 165 -6.41 15.80 8.37
N SER A 166 -5.83 14.72 7.84
CA SER A 166 -4.97 13.84 8.64
C SER A 166 -3.68 14.57 9.07
N ASP A 167 -3.23 14.27 10.28
CA ASP A 167 -1.96 14.71 10.86
C ASP A 167 -0.74 14.16 10.10
N GLN A 168 -0.89 13.03 9.41
CA GLN A 168 0.15 12.41 8.60
C GLN A 168 -0.11 12.69 7.11
N PRO A 169 0.79 13.40 6.40
CA PRO A 169 0.61 13.71 4.98
C PRO A 169 0.31 12.51 4.10
N ALA A 170 0.89 11.34 4.38
CA ALA A 170 0.60 10.11 3.67
C ALA A 170 -0.91 9.78 3.62
N PHE A 171 -1.73 10.20 4.59
CA PHE A 171 -3.16 9.88 4.68
C PHE A 171 -4.08 11.06 4.28
N ARG A 172 -3.51 12.13 3.72
CA ARG A 172 -4.25 13.33 3.31
C ARG A 172 -4.80 13.26 1.88
N TRP A 173 -4.62 12.15 1.16
CA TRP A 173 -5.16 12.01 -0.19
C TRP A 173 -6.69 11.96 -0.20
N ARG A 174 -7.31 12.57 -1.20
CA ARG A 174 -8.77 12.68 -1.38
C ARG A 174 -9.09 12.62 -2.87
N CYS A 175 -10.15 11.90 -3.25
CA CYS A 175 -10.58 11.80 -4.66
C CYS A 175 -11.63 12.85 -5.01
N TYR A 176 -11.50 13.44 -6.19
CA TYR A 176 -12.40 14.44 -6.77
C TYR A 176 -12.77 14.05 -8.20
N GLY A 177 -13.93 14.48 -8.68
CA GLY A 177 -14.39 14.21 -10.04
C GLY A 177 -15.68 14.97 -10.36
N ASN A 178 -16.19 14.78 -11.57
CA ASN A 178 -17.45 15.39 -11.99
C ASN A 178 -18.62 14.66 -11.33
N ARG A 179 -19.55 15.42 -10.74
CA ARG A 179 -20.81 14.90 -10.18
C ARG A 179 -22.00 15.33 -11.03
#